data_AF-A0A3A4V0P0-F1
#
_entry.id   AF-A0A3A4V0P0-F1
#
_cell.length_a   1.000
_cell.length_b   1.000
_cell.length_c   1.000
_cell.angle_alpha   90.00
_cell.angle_beta   90.00
_cell.angle_gamma   90.00
#
_symmetry.space_group_name_H-M   'P 1'
#
loop_
_entity.id
_entity.type
_entity.pdbx_description
1 polymer ?
#
loop_
_entity_poly.entity_id
_entity_poly.type
_entity_poly.pdbx_seq_one_letter_code
_entity_poly.pdbx_strand_id
1 'polypeptide(L)'
;MEIIYPPSLIAFLKNKHLLLDTNIFRDAANQHTVFRSFFNELKKADVTLTTINFVKYELLKGSASANKYKEKEKLINDIIDVTIPVLPENFDLTFKLIREYGIDGTALDVTDLMLGSMLIQYKQNICLMTRDTTDFLQDVFELPFIINAKHNKGIFSYGIYQYIK
;
A
#
# COMPACT_ATOMS: atom_id res chain seq x y z
N MET A 1 -20.48 -0.41 3.30
CA MET A 1 -19.28 -1.25 3.38
C MET A 1 -18.77 -1.23 4.80
N GLU A 2 -18.22 -2.34 5.30
CA GLU A 2 -17.61 -2.44 6.63
C GLU A 2 -16.24 -3.11 6.46
N ILE A 3 -15.20 -2.54 7.07
CA ILE A 3 -13.84 -3.10 7.08
C ILE A 3 -13.68 -3.93 8.35
N ILE A 4 -13.36 -5.21 8.17
CA ILE A 4 -13.20 -6.21 9.23
C ILE A 4 -11.74 -6.66 9.20
N TYR A 5 -11.06 -6.53 10.34
CA TYR A 5 -9.67 -6.97 10.52
C TYR A 5 -9.50 -7.74 11.83
N PRO A 6 -8.46 -8.59 11.92
CA PRO A 6 -8.13 -9.28 13.17
C PRO A 6 -7.82 -8.29 14.31
N PRO A 7 -8.21 -8.60 15.56
CA PRO A 7 -7.98 -7.69 16.71
C PRO A 7 -6.51 -7.31 16.94
N SER A 8 -5.58 -8.20 16.56
CA SER A 8 -4.14 -7.99 16.71
C SER A 8 -3.52 -7.09 15.64
N LEU A 9 -4.25 -6.72 14.57
CA LEU A 9 -3.72 -5.91 13.47
C LEU A 9 -3.19 -4.56 13.98
N ILE A 10 -4.01 -3.82 14.73
CA ILE A 10 -3.67 -2.46 15.17
C ILE A 10 -2.43 -2.50 16.07
N ALA A 11 -2.35 -3.48 16.97
CA ALA A 11 -1.19 -3.67 17.83
C ALA A 11 0.08 -4.02 17.03
N PHE A 12 -0.04 -4.82 15.97
CA PHE A 12 1.08 -5.17 15.10
C PHE A 12 1.59 -3.99 14.27
N LEU A 13 0.69 -3.12 13.79
CA LEU A 13 1.03 -1.95 12.98
C LEU A 13 1.49 -0.76 13.82
N LYS A 14 1.28 -0.77 15.13
CA LYS A 14 1.63 0.34 16.03
C LYS A 14 3.09 0.78 15.83
N ASN A 15 3.31 2.09 15.71
CA ASN A 15 4.61 2.73 15.45
C ASN A 15 5.27 2.33 14.13
N LYS A 16 4.56 1.68 13.19
CA LYS A 16 5.06 1.35 11.85
C LYS A 16 4.52 2.32 10.81
N HIS A 17 5.17 2.33 9.65
CA HIS A 17 4.63 2.91 8.44
C HIS A 17 3.71 1.90 7.74
N LEU A 18 2.51 2.33 7.36
CA LEU A 18 1.62 1.56 6.48
C LEU A 18 1.66 2.17 5.09
N LEU A 19 2.40 1.53 4.19
CA LEU A 19 2.52 1.87 2.79
C LEU A 19 1.25 1.48 2.05
N LEU A 20 0.59 2.45 1.42
CA LEU A 20 -0.66 2.26 0.71
C LEU A 20 -0.41 2.18 -0.79
N ASP A 21 -0.98 1.15 -1.41
CA ASP A 21 -0.97 0.91 -2.84
C ASP A 21 -2.07 1.70 -3.59
N THR A 22 -1.95 1.84 -4.90
CA THR A 22 -2.88 2.49 -5.83
C THR A 22 -4.32 2.01 -5.63
N ASN A 23 -4.54 0.70 -5.48
CA ASN A 23 -5.87 0.12 -5.30
C ASN A 23 -6.58 0.62 -4.02
N ILE A 24 -5.83 0.91 -2.94
CA ILE A 24 -6.36 1.41 -1.67
C ILE A 24 -6.95 2.81 -1.85
N PHE A 25 -6.25 3.70 -2.57
CA PHE A 25 -6.75 5.04 -2.84
C PHE A 25 -7.99 5.03 -3.73
N ARG A 26 -8.05 4.14 -4.72
CA ARG A 26 -9.23 3.98 -5.59
C ARG A 26 -10.46 3.54 -4.77
N ASP A 27 -10.28 2.62 -3.84
CA ASP A 27 -11.37 2.13 -2.99
C ASP A 27 -11.77 3.17 -1.92
N ALA A 28 -10.80 3.89 -1.35
CA ALA A 28 -11.06 5.00 -0.44
C ALA A 28 -11.80 6.17 -1.13
N ALA A 29 -11.57 6.43 -2.41
CA ALA A 29 -12.34 7.40 -3.18
C ALA A 29 -13.82 6.99 -3.29
N ASN A 30 -14.08 5.71 -3.56
CA ASN A 30 -15.42 5.17 -3.75
C ASN A 30 -16.19 5.01 -2.42
N GLN A 31 -15.49 4.79 -1.32
CA GLN A 31 -16.06 4.44 -0.01
C GLN A 31 -15.47 5.30 1.11
N HIS A 32 -15.45 6.62 0.88
CA HIS A 32 -14.73 7.60 1.69
C HIS A 32 -14.97 7.49 3.20
N THR A 33 -16.23 7.42 3.65
CA THR A 33 -16.55 7.40 5.08
C THR A 33 -15.96 6.19 5.80
N VAL A 34 -15.97 5.02 5.15
CA VAL A 34 -15.53 3.75 5.75
C VAL A 34 -14.02 3.72 5.87
N PHE A 35 -13.31 4.03 4.78
CA PHE A 35 -11.86 4.11 4.79
C PHE A 35 -11.34 5.23 5.68
N ARG A 36 -12.01 6.38 5.72
CA ARG A 36 -11.65 7.47 6.63
C ARG A 36 -11.74 7.05 8.10
N SER A 37 -12.80 6.32 8.48
CA SER A 37 -12.91 5.80 9.84
C SER A 37 -11.77 4.84 10.18
N PHE A 38 -11.46 3.91 9.28
CA PHE A 38 -10.37 2.95 9.45
C PHE A 38 -8.99 3.62 9.53
N PHE A 39 -8.69 4.56 8.63
CA PHE A 39 -7.45 5.32 8.64
C PHE A 39 -7.29 6.17 9.91
N ASN A 40 -8.38 6.78 10.40
CA ASN A 40 -8.34 7.51 11.66
C ASN A 40 -8.04 6.61 12.86
N GLU A 41 -8.52 5.37 12.86
CA GLU A 41 -8.21 4.40 13.90
C GLU A 41 -6.73 4.00 13.87
N LEU A 42 -6.18 3.72 12.69
CA LEU A 42 -4.76 3.47 12.50
C LEU A 42 -3.90 4.64 13.00
N LYS A 43 -4.23 5.88 12.61
CA LYS A 43 -3.50 7.08 13.05
C LYS A 43 -3.57 7.29 14.57
N LYS A 44 -4.72 6.99 15.21
CA LYS A 44 -4.85 7.03 16.68
C LYS A 44 -3.97 6.01 17.40
N ALA A 45 -3.53 4.96 16.69
CA ALA A 45 -2.62 3.94 17.20
C ALA A 45 -1.16 4.19 16.78
N ASP A 46 -0.81 5.43 16.43
CA ASP A 46 0.54 5.83 15.99
C ASP A 46 1.03 5.09 14.74
N VAL A 47 0.13 4.66 13.86
CA VAL A 47 0.47 4.15 12.53
C VAL A 47 0.60 5.33 11.56
N THR A 48 1.75 5.44 10.90
CA THR A 48 1.98 6.49 9.89
C THR A 48 1.52 5.99 8.53
N LEU A 49 0.47 6.59 7.96
CA LEU A 49 0.01 6.24 6.62
C LEU A 49 0.91 6.89 5.57
N THR A 50 1.39 6.09 4.62
CA THR A 50 2.35 6.57 3.64
C THR A 50 2.13 5.98 2.26
N THR A 51 2.79 6.55 1.25
CA THR A 51 2.86 6.04 -0.11
C THR A 51 4.16 6.53 -0.77
N ILE A 52 4.43 6.09 -2.00
CA ILE A 52 5.58 6.55 -2.79
C ILE A 52 5.15 7.36 -4.00
N ASN A 53 6.08 8.11 -4.58
CA ASN A 53 5.81 8.94 -5.76
C ASN A 53 5.31 8.13 -6.98
N PHE A 54 5.70 6.86 -7.12
CA PHE A 54 5.23 6.00 -8.21
C PHE A 54 3.72 5.72 -8.10
N VAL A 55 3.23 5.37 -6.91
CA VAL A 55 1.78 5.22 -6.64
C VAL A 55 1.03 6.53 -6.87
N LYS A 56 1.59 7.67 -6.44
CA LYS A 56 0.99 8.99 -6.74
C LYS A 56 0.88 9.22 -8.24
N TYR A 57 1.94 8.95 -8.98
CA TYR A 57 1.96 9.08 -10.42
C TYR A 57 0.90 8.19 -11.07
N GLU A 58 0.76 6.93 -10.63
CA GLU A 58 -0.27 6.02 -11.10
C GLU A 58 -1.71 6.53 -10.91
N LEU A 59 -1.98 7.17 -9.77
CA LEU A 59 -3.29 7.76 -9.50
C LEU A 59 -3.53 8.99 -10.37
N LEU A 60 -2.51 9.84 -10.51
CA LEU A 60 -2.60 11.13 -11.19
C LEU A 60 -2.57 10.99 -12.72
N LYS A 61 -1.85 10.00 -13.30
CA LYS A 61 -1.71 9.80 -14.76
C LYS A 61 -3.05 9.66 -15.47
N GLY A 62 -4.05 9.09 -14.80
CA GLY A 62 -5.42 8.93 -15.33
C GLY A 62 -6.31 10.16 -15.18
N SER A 63 -5.76 11.37 -15.05
CA SER A 63 -6.56 12.60 -14.84
C SER A 63 -6.80 13.32 -16.15
N ALA A 64 -8.05 13.32 -16.62
CA ALA A 64 -8.43 13.94 -17.89
C ALA A 64 -8.47 15.49 -17.87
N SER A 65 -8.32 16.13 -16.71
CA SER A 65 -8.33 17.58 -16.56
C SER A 65 -7.57 18.04 -15.31
N ALA A 66 -7.21 19.33 -15.28
CA ALA A 66 -6.57 19.93 -14.10
C ALA A 66 -7.44 19.85 -12.84
N ASN A 67 -8.77 19.93 -12.97
CA ASN A 67 -9.68 19.76 -11.84
C ASN A 67 -9.64 18.33 -11.30
N LYS A 68 -9.68 17.32 -12.19
CA LYS A 68 -9.55 15.92 -11.79
C LYS A 68 -8.19 15.60 -11.17
N TYR A 69 -7.12 16.23 -11.67
CA TYR A 69 -5.80 16.14 -11.07
C TYR A 69 -5.83 16.65 -9.62
N LYS A 70 -6.33 17.86 -9.39
CA LYS A 70 -6.40 18.47 -8.05
C LYS A 70 -7.30 17.69 -7.09
N GLU A 71 -8.42 17.13 -7.57
CA GLU A 71 -9.29 16.27 -6.77
C GLU A 71 -8.54 15.03 -6.25
N LYS A 72 -7.78 14.35 -7.12
CA LYS A 72 -7.00 13.17 -6.74
C LYS A 72 -5.81 13.51 -5.86
N GLU A 73 -5.10 14.59 -6.16
CA GLU A 73 -3.99 15.08 -5.33
C GLU A 73 -4.46 15.39 -3.90
N LYS A 74 -5.60 16.08 -3.78
CA LYS A 74 -6.22 16.35 -2.48
C LYS A 74 -6.60 15.05 -1.76
N LEU A 75 -7.26 14.11 -2.44
CA LEU A 75 -7.61 12.82 -1.85
C LEU A 75 -6.38 12.09 -1.29
N ILE A 76 -5.28 12.05 -2.03
CA ILE A 76 -4.04 11.42 -1.59
C ILE A 76 -3.53 12.11 -0.32
N ASN A 77 -3.43 13.44 -0.33
CA ASN A 77 -2.92 14.24 0.78
C ASN A 77 -3.84 14.21 2.02
N ASP A 78 -5.15 14.02 1.85
CA ASP A 78 -6.10 13.85 2.96
C ASP A 78 -5.94 12.48 3.65
N ILE A 79 -5.41 11.47 2.93
CA ILE A 79 -5.23 10.10 3.43
C ILE A 79 -3.85 9.93 4.08
N ILE A 80 -2.77 10.24 3.36
CA ILE A 80 -1.40 9.96 3.82
C ILE A 80 -0.87 11.03 4.77
N ASP A 81 0.02 10.63 5.68
CA ASP A 81 0.76 11.55 6.54
C ASP A 81 2.06 12.01 5.88
N VAL A 82 2.71 11.12 5.13
CA VAL A 82 3.98 11.41 4.46
C VAL A 82 4.13 10.61 3.17
N THR A 83 4.91 11.13 2.24
CA THR A 83 5.35 10.40 1.05
C THR A 83 6.80 9.98 1.23
N ILE A 84 7.08 8.68 1.15
CA ILE A 84 8.45 8.19 1.22
C ILE A 84 9.13 8.46 -0.13
N PRO A 85 10.28 9.16 -0.15
CA PRO A 85 11.03 9.36 -1.37
C PRO A 85 11.65 8.03 -1.82
N VAL A 86 11.60 7.79 -3.13
CA VAL A 86 12.41 6.74 -3.75
C VAL A 86 13.83 7.25 -3.88
N LEU A 87 14.78 6.54 -3.28
CA LEU A 87 16.20 6.83 -3.32
C LEU A 87 16.90 5.98 -4.40
N PRO A 88 18.11 6.38 -4.86
CA PRO A 88 18.87 5.59 -5.83
C PRO A 88 19.09 4.13 -5.42
N GLU A 89 19.27 3.86 -4.13
CA GLU A 89 19.51 2.51 -3.61
C GLU A 89 18.30 1.59 -3.81
N ASN A 90 17.09 2.15 -3.97
CA ASN A 90 15.90 1.37 -4.25
C ASN A 90 15.96 0.67 -5.61
N PHE A 91 16.67 1.23 -6.60
CA PHE A 91 16.84 0.56 -7.89
C PHE A 91 17.68 -0.72 -7.76
N ASP A 92 18.72 -0.70 -6.92
CA ASP A 92 19.53 -1.89 -6.62
C ASP A 92 18.71 -2.93 -5.86
N LEU A 93 17.87 -2.51 -4.91
CA LEU A 93 16.96 -3.39 -4.18
C LEU A 93 15.91 -4.00 -5.11
N THR A 94 15.35 -3.22 -6.03
CA THR A 94 14.43 -3.69 -7.06
C THR A 94 15.10 -4.74 -7.95
N PHE A 95 16.33 -4.50 -8.39
CA PHE A 95 17.07 -5.49 -9.18
C PHE A 95 17.31 -6.79 -8.41
N LYS A 96 17.67 -6.70 -7.12
CA LYS A 96 17.78 -7.88 -6.25
C LYS A 96 16.45 -8.61 -6.13
N LEU A 97 15.34 -7.89 -5.96
CA LEU A 97 14.00 -8.47 -5.86
C LEU A 97 13.62 -9.23 -7.14
N ILE A 98 13.86 -8.64 -8.32
CA ILE A 98 13.63 -9.31 -9.62
C ILE A 98 14.42 -10.62 -9.70
N ARG A 99 15.69 -10.59 -9.27
CA ARG A 99 16.54 -11.79 -9.23
C ARG A 99 16.03 -12.84 -8.26
N GLU A 100 15.57 -12.45 -7.08
CA GLU A 100 14.99 -13.38 -6.09
C GLU A 100 13.68 -13.99 -6.60
N TYR A 101 12.87 -13.22 -7.33
CA TYR A 101 11.62 -13.72 -7.88
C TYR A 101 11.84 -14.73 -9.00
N GLY A 102 13.03 -14.75 -9.62
CA GLY A 102 13.33 -15.63 -10.75
C GLY A 102 12.44 -15.36 -11.97
N ILE A 103 11.82 -14.17 -12.02
CA ILE A 103 10.93 -13.76 -13.11
C ILE A 103 11.67 -12.84 -14.08
N ASP A 104 11.14 -12.75 -15.30
CA ASP A 104 11.40 -11.59 -16.13
C ASP A 104 10.75 -10.37 -15.46
N GLY A 105 11.55 -9.37 -15.09
CA GLY A 105 11.09 -8.17 -14.38
C GLY A 105 10.04 -7.37 -15.16
N THR A 106 9.84 -7.64 -16.45
CA THR A 106 8.77 -7.05 -17.26
C THR A 106 7.37 -7.58 -16.94
N ALA A 107 7.26 -8.68 -16.19
CA ALA A 107 5.98 -9.28 -15.83
C ALA A 107 5.27 -8.56 -14.67
N LEU A 108 5.99 -7.77 -13.86
CA LEU A 108 5.44 -6.99 -12.76
C LEU A 108 5.37 -5.50 -13.11
N ASP A 109 4.41 -4.78 -12.51
CA ASP A 109 4.41 -3.33 -12.61
C ASP A 109 5.65 -2.78 -11.90
N VAL A 110 6.25 -1.74 -12.49
CA VAL A 110 7.35 -1.00 -11.87
C VAL A 110 6.94 -0.49 -10.49
N THR A 111 5.68 -0.09 -10.33
CA THR A 111 5.13 0.37 -9.05
C THR A 111 5.21 -0.72 -7.99
N ASP A 112 4.81 -1.96 -8.32
CA ASP A 112 4.84 -3.10 -7.39
C ASP A 112 6.28 -3.45 -6.97
N LEU A 113 7.20 -3.45 -7.94
CA LEU A 113 8.63 -3.65 -7.68
C LEU A 113 9.18 -2.57 -6.74
N MET A 114 8.82 -1.31 -6.96
CA MET A 114 9.24 -0.22 -6.10
C MET A 114 8.62 -0.31 -4.70
N LEU A 115 7.35 -0.71 -4.58
CA LEU A 115 6.71 -1.00 -3.29
C LEU A 115 7.44 -2.12 -2.55
N GLY A 116 7.78 -3.21 -3.24
CA GLY A 116 8.59 -4.30 -2.69
C GLY A 116 9.97 -3.83 -2.23
N SER A 117 10.62 -2.95 -2.99
CA SER A 117 11.92 -2.37 -2.59
C SER A 117 11.83 -1.54 -1.29
N MET A 118 10.71 -0.85 -1.05
CA MET A 118 10.48 -0.13 0.21
C MET A 118 10.38 -1.09 1.39
N LEU A 119 9.66 -2.21 1.21
CA LEU A 119 9.55 -3.23 2.24
C LEU A 119 10.92 -3.81 2.61
N ILE A 120 11.78 -4.05 1.62
CA ILE A 120 13.16 -4.52 1.86
C ILE A 120 14.00 -3.47 2.59
N GLN A 121 13.91 -2.20 2.16
CA GLN A 121 14.71 -1.11 2.74
C GLN A 121 14.38 -0.87 4.21
N TYR A 122 13.09 -0.80 4.54
CA TYR A 122 12.62 -0.41 5.88
C TYR A 122 12.29 -1.61 6.78
N LYS A 123 12.28 -2.83 6.22
CA LYS A 123 12.11 -4.10 6.93
C LYS A 123 10.88 -4.09 7.85
N GLN A 124 11.12 -4.34 9.13
CA GLN A 124 10.10 -4.47 10.17
C GLN A 124 9.36 -3.15 10.49
N ASN A 125 9.89 -2.01 10.06
CA ASN A 125 9.32 -0.68 10.32
C ASN A 125 8.23 -0.27 9.32
N ILE A 126 8.02 -1.06 8.26
CA ILE A 126 7.02 -0.78 7.22
C ILE A 126 6.21 -2.03 6.91
N CYS A 127 4.95 -1.83 6.55
CA CYS A 127 4.08 -2.85 5.96
C CYS A 127 3.39 -2.27 4.72
N LEU A 128 3.05 -3.11 3.76
CA LEU A 128 2.27 -2.74 2.57
C LEU A 128 0.83 -3.20 2.74
N MET A 129 -0.13 -2.32 2.45
CA MET A 129 -1.54 -2.68 2.27
C MET A 129 -1.89 -2.64 0.78
N THR A 130 -2.33 -3.77 0.24
CA THR A 130 -2.71 -3.91 -1.17
C THR A 130 -3.84 -4.93 -1.35
N ARG A 131 -4.63 -4.80 -2.42
CA ARG A 131 -5.56 -5.84 -2.87
C ARG A 131 -4.92 -6.93 -3.73
N ASP A 132 -3.71 -6.68 -4.22
CA ASP A 132 -3.04 -7.55 -5.18
C ASP A 132 -2.26 -8.64 -4.42
N THR A 133 -3.03 -9.54 -3.78
CA THR A 133 -2.51 -10.53 -2.82
C THR A 133 -1.74 -11.69 -3.45
N THR A 134 -1.58 -11.70 -4.77
CA THR A 134 -0.87 -12.73 -5.52
C THR A 134 0.51 -12.29 -5.98
N ASP A 135 0.79 -10.99 -5.93
CA ASP A 135 1.90 -10.40 -6.68
C ASP A 135 3.18 -10.32 -5.84
N PHE A 136 3.06 -10.52 -4.52
CA PHE A 136 4.16 -10.55 -3.58
C PHE A 136 4.51 -11.98 -3.18
N LEU A 137 5.69 -12.45 -3.55
CA LEU A 137 6.18 -13.80 -3.24
C LEU A 137 6.33 -14.00 -1.72
N GLN A 138 5.73 -15.08 -1.22
CA GLN A 138 5.68 -15.38 0.21
C GLN A 138 7.06 -15.75 0.80
N ASP A 139 8.00 -16.21 -0.03
CA ASP A 139 9.38 -16.51 0.37
C ASP A 139 10.24 -15.24 0.60
N VAL A 140 9.70 -14.07 0.25
CA VAL A 140 10.35 -12.76 0.43
C VAL A 140 9.52 -11.86 1.35
N PHE A 141 8.20 -11.95 1.26
CA PHE A 141 7.27 -11.13 2.03
C PHE A 141 6.25 -12.00 2.75
N GLU A 142 6.15 -11.86 4.07
CA GLU A 142 5.08 -12.48 4.85
C GLU A 142 3.78 -11.74 4.62
N LEU A 143 2.67 -12.49 4.72
CA LEU A 143 1.30 -11.97 4.76
C LEU A 143 0.72 -12.17 6.17
N PRO A 144 1.14 -11.37 7.17
CA PRO A 144 0.70 -11.54 8.55
C PRO A 144 -0.80 -11.29 8.75
N PHE A 145 -1.42 -10.43 7.93
CA PHE A 145 -2.84 -10.12 8.06
C PHE A 145 -3.56 -10.01 6.72
N ILE A 146 -4.83 -10.40 6.74
CA ILE A 146 -5.79 -10.12 5.68
C ILE A 146 -6.93 -9.31 6.30
N ILE A 147 -7.25 -8.18 5.68
CA ILE A 147 -8.36 -7.31 6.02
C ILE A 147 -9.46 -7.54 4.98
N ASN A 148 -10.70 -7.68 5.41
CA ASN A 148 -11.84 -7.89 4.50
C ASN A 148 -12.81 -6.74 4.59
N ALA A 149 -13.18 -6.15 3.45
CA ALA A 149 -14.25 -5.18 3.36
C ALA A 149 -15.48 -5.80 2.67
N LYS A 150 -16.62 -5.83 3.38
CA LYS A 150 -17.89 -6.32 2.82
C LYS A 150 -18.54 -5.26 1.95
N HIS A 151 -18.86 -5.57 0.71
CA HIS A 151 -19.62 -4.72 -0.20
C HIS A 151 -20.90 -5.43 -0.68
N ASN A 152 -21.87 -4.69 -1.21
CA ASN A 152 -23.20 -5.20 -1.58
C ASN A 152 -23.20 -6.38 -2.57
N LYS A 153 -22.07 -6.64 -3.25
CA LYS A 153 -21.94 -7.69 -4.28
C LYS A 153 -20.71 -8.60 -4.06
N GLY A 154 -20.03 -8.51 -2.92
CA GLY A 154 -18.83 -9.33 -2.68
C GLY A 154 -17.96 -8.85 -1.53
N ILE A 155 -16.75 -9.40 -1.48
CA ILE A 155 -15.74 -9.10 -0.46
C ILE A 155 -14.49 -8.60 -1.18
N PHE A 156 -13.98 -7.45 -0.75
CA PHE A 156 -12.62 -7.04 -1.09
C PHE A 156 -11.69 -7.50 0.03
N SER A 157 -10.61 -8.18 -0.34
CA SER A 157 -9.57 -8.62 0.57
C SER A 157 -8.33 -7.77 0.33
N TYR A 158 -7.73 -7.31 1.42
CA TYR A 158 -6.51 -6.52 1.42
C TYR A 158 -5.46 -7.26 2.23
N GLY A 159 -4.34 -7.59 1.62
CA GLY A 159 -3.20 -8.15 2.29
C GLY A 159 -2.38 -7.07 2.98
N ILE A 160 -1.87 -7.40 4.17
CA ILE A 160 -0.84 -6.63 4.86
C ILE A 160 0.46 -7.41 4.74
N TYR A 161 1.38 -6.92 3.92
CA TYR A 161 2.66 -7.57 3.67
C TYR A 161 3.80 -6.92 4.45
N GLN A 162 4.76 -7.73 4.89
CA GLN A 162 5.99 -7.29 5.54
C GLN A 162 7.17 -8.12 5.03
N TYR A 163 8.36 -7.53 4.98
CA TYR A 163 9.58 -8.25 4.59
C TYR A 163 10.06 -9.19 5.69
N ILE A 164 10.43 -10.44 5.34
CA ILE A 164 10.78 -11.49 6.31
C ILE A 164 12.27 -11.66 6.59
N LYS A 165 13.16 -11.05 5.80
CA LYS A 165 14.61 -11.29 5.90
C LYS A 165 15.41 -10.13 6.52
#